data_AF-A0A1Y4QFY5-F1
#
_entry.id   AF-A0A1Y4QFY5-F1
#
_cell.length_a   1.000
_cell.length_b   1.000
_cell.length_c   1.000
_cell.angle_alpha   90.00
_cell.angle_beta   90.00
_cell.angle_gamma   90.00
#
_symmetry.space_group_name_H-M   'P 1'
#
loop_
_entity.id
_entity.type
_entity.pdbx_description
1 polymer ?
#
loop_
_entity_poly.entity_id
_entity_poly.type
_entity_poly.pdbx_seq_one_letter_code
_entity_poly.pdbx_strand_id
1 'polypeptide(L)' 'MSTKTTKWRKNEFQYLQEMMYRKQIKEKIDLYNRYSDVLDFKDKNELKRLRKIQKSFLIIGKTSQSK' A
#
# COMPACT_ATOMS: atom_id res chain seq x y z
N MET A 1 -3.90 7.93 34.46
CA MET A 1 -2.94 7.08 33.71
C MET A 1 -2.77 7.61 32.30
N SER A 2 -1.53 7.64 31.80
CA SER A 2 -1.06 8.37 30.62
C SER A 2 -1.78 8.00 29.31
N THR A 3 -2.72 8.82 28.86
CA THR A 3 -3.40 8.70 27.56
C THR A 3 -2.46 8.92 26.37
N LYS A 4 -1.32 9.61 26.58
CA LYS A 4 -0.30 9.88 25.57
C LYS A 4 0.43 8.62 25.11
N THR A 5 0.75 7.71 26.05
CA THR A 5 1.49 6.47 25.75
C THR A 5 0.65 5.51 24.90
N THR A 6 -0.66 5.44 25.19
CA THR A 6 -1.61 4.63 24.41
C THR A 6 -1.82 5.18 23.00
N LYS A 7 -1.80 6.52 22.81
CA LYS A 7 -1.93 7.15 21.50
C LYS A 7 -0.71 6.89 20.62
N TRP A 8 0.50 6.99 21.17
CA TRP A 8 1.74 6.72 20.41
C TRP A 8 1.81 5.25 19.94
N ARG A 9 1.46 4.29 20.79
CA ARG A 9 1.41 2.87 20.40
C ARG A 9 0.40 2.58 19.29
N LYS A 10 -0.77 3.22 19.33
CA LYS A 10 -1.79 3.09 18.28
C LYS A 10 -1.28 3.63 16.94
N ASN A 11 -0.62 4.78 16.97
CA ASN A 11 -0.02 5.38 15.77
C ASN A 11 1.09 4.50 15.18
N GLU A 12 1.96 3.94 16.01
CA GLU A 12 3.03 3.02 15.58
C GLU A 12 2.47 1.76 14.93
N PHE A 13 1.46 1.14 15.57
CA PHE A 13 0.80 -0.03 15.01
C PHE A 13 0.14 0.26 13.66
N GLN A 14 -0.55 1.40 13.54
CA GLN A 14 -1.14 1.83 12.28
C GLN A 14 -0.06 2.04 11.20
N TYR A 15 1.07 2.65 11.54
CA TYR A 15 2.19 2.82 10.62
C TYR A 15 2.75 1.48 10.11
N LEU A 16 2.93 0.51 11.01
CA LEU A 16 3.37 -0.85 10.65
C LEU A 16 2.37 -1.56 9.74
N GLN A 17 1.07 -1.42 10.01
CA GLN A 17 0.01 -1.97 9.16
C GLN A 17 0.05 -1.35 7.76
N GLU A 18 0.21 -0.03 7.65
CA GLU A 18 0.32 0.66 6.37
C GLU A 18 1.57 0.24 5.59
N MET A 19 2.71 0.06 6.26
CA MET A 19 3.94 -0.46 5.65
C MET A 19 3.74 -1.87 5.08
N MET A 20 3.15 -2.77 5.88
CA MET A 20 2.87 -4.14 5.44
C MET A 20 1.92 -4.18 4.25
N TYR A 21 0.86 -3.37 4.29
CA TYR A 21 -0.11 -3.29 3.20
C TYR A 21 0.54 -2.82 1.89
N ARG A 22 1.41 -1.79 1.96
CA ARG A 22 2.20 -1.34 0.79
C ARG A 22 3.09 -2.44 0.24
N LYS A 23 3.75 -3.21 1.11
CA LYS A 23 4.61 -4.34 0.72
C LYS A 23 3.81 -5.43 0.00
N GLN A 24 2.66 -5.83 0.55
CA GLN A 24 1.78 -6.83 -0.05
C GLN A 24 1.27 -6.41 -1.44
N ILE A 25 0.89 -5.14 -1.62
CA ILE A 25 0.49 -4.63 -2.93
C ILE A 25 1.63 -4.71 -3.92
N LYS A 26 2.85 -4.32 -3.52
CA LYS A 26 4.03 -4.41 -4.38
C LYS A 26 4.29 -5.85 -4.81
N GLU A 27 4.31 -6.79 -3.86
CA GLU A 27 4.54 -8.22 -4.13
C GLU A 27 3.46 -8.79 -5.07
N LYS A 28 2.18 -8.43 -4.87
CA LYS A 28 1.08 -8.88 -5.73
C LYS A 28 1.18 -8.32 -7.15
N ILE A 29 1.58 -7.05 -7.30
CA ILE A 29 1.83 -6.44 -8.62
C ILE A 29 3.01 -7.14 -9.31
N ASP A 30 4.10 -7.39 -8.58
CA ASP A 30 5.30 -8.05 -9.11
C ASP A 30 4.97 -9.48 -9.57
N LEU A 31 4.15 -10.21 -8.79
CA LEU A 31 3.66 -11.53 -9.16
C LEU A 31 2.84 -11.49 -10.45
N TYR A 32 1.88 -10.58 -10.55
CA TYR A 32 1.08 -10.42 -11.77
C TYR A 32 1.93 -10.02 -12.98
N ASN A 33 2.94 -9.18 -12.80
CA ASN A 33 3.85 -8.83 -13.89
C ASN A 33 4.69 -10.04 -14.34
N ARG A 34 5.13 -10.89 -13.40
CA ARG A 34 5.90 -12.10 -13.70
C ARG A 34 5.11 -13.13 -14.51
N TYR A 35 3.81 -13.26 -14.25
CA TYR A 35 2.92 -14.21 -14.94
C TYR A 35 1.94 -13.49 -15.89
N SER A 36 2.39 -12.38 -16.50
CA SER A 36 1.53 -11.49 -17.29
C SER A 36 0.93 -12.14 -18.55
N ASP A 37 1.61 -13.16 -19.06
CA ASP A 37 1.26 -13.97 -20.22
C ASP A 37 0.04 -14.86 -19.99
N VAL A 38 -0.14 -15.35 -18.76
CA VAL A 38 -1.23 -16.27 -18.39
C VAL A 38 -2.38 -15.58 -17.63
N LEU A 39 -2.34 -14.25 -17.47
CA LEU A 39 -3.42 -13.54 -16.75
C LEU A 39 -4.73 -13.55 -17.52
N ASP A 40 -5.79 -13.90 -16.81
CA ASP A 40 -7.15 -13.76 -17.30
C ASP A 40 -7.61 -12.28 -17.26
N PHE A 41 -8.83 -12.03 -17.75
CA PHE A 41 -9.41 -10.68 -17.75
C PHE A 41 -9.60 -10.11 -16.34
N LYS A 42 -9.93 -10.96 -15.36
CA LYS A 42 -10.19 -10.55 -13.97
C LYS A 42 -8.89 -10.13 -13.30
N ASP A 43 -7.83 -10.89 -13.47
CA ASP A 43 -6.48 -10.60 -12.98
C ASP A 43 -5.90 -9.34 -13.61
N LYS A 44 -6.12 -9.13 -14.92
CA LYS A 44 -5.72 -7.88 -15.58
C LYS A 44 -6.45 -6.66 -15.00
N ASN A 45 -7.72 -6.78 -14.65
CA ASN A 45 -8.46 -5.71 -13.99
C ASN A 45 -8.01 -5.46 -12.56
N GLU A 46 -7.72 -6.53 -11.81
CA GLU A 46 -7.15 -6.43 -10.46
C GLU A 46 -5.75 -5.77 -10.50
N LEU A 47 -4.89 -6.13 -11.46
CA LEU A 47 -3.59 -5.48 -11.66
C LEU A 47 -3.74 -3.97 -11.93
N LYS A 48 -4.72 -3.57 -12.77
CA LYS A 48 -5.03 -2.15 -13.00
C LYS A 48 -5.45 -1.45 -11.70
N ARG A 49 -6.29 -2.09 -10.88
CA ARG A 49 -6.71 -1.56 -9.57
C ARG A 49 -5.53 -1.42 -8.61
N LEU A 50 -4.69 -2.45 -8.49
CA LEU A 50 -3.51 -2.43 -7.62
C LEU A 50 -2.52 -1.33 -8.03
N ARG A 51 -2.27 -1.13 -9.33
CA ARG A 51 -1.42 -0.04 -9.82
C ARG A 51 -1.98 1.34 -9.48
N LYS A 52 -3.31 1.54 -9.49
CA LYS A 52 -3.92 2.80 -9.04
C LYS A 52 -3.68 3.04 -7.55
N ILE A 53 -3.82 2.00 -6.72
CA ILE A 53 -3.55 2.08 -5.28
C ILE A 53 -2.05 2.35 -5.03
N GLN A 54 -1.15 1.69 -5.76
CA GLN A 54 0.29 1.95 -5.64
C GLN A 54 0.64 3.42 -5.97
N LYS A 55 -0.01 4.00 -6.97
CA LYS A 55 0.18 5.43 -7.31
C LYS A 55 -0.33 6.37 -6.22
N SER A 56 -1.45 6.06 -5.55
CA SER A 56 -1.94 6.93 -4.46
C SER A 56 -0.96 6.98 -3.28
N PHE A 57 -0.22 5.89 -3.02
CA PHE A 57 0.84 5.89 -2.01
C PHE A 57 2.00 6.85 -2.32
N LEU A 58 2.36 6.99 -3.61
CA LEU A 58 3.38 7.94 -4.07
C LEU A 58 2.92 9.40 -3.91
N ILE A 59 1.63 9.67 -4.12
CA ILE A 59 1.06 11.01 -3.97
C ILE A 59 1.11 11.45 -2.50
N ILE A 60 0.72 10.57 -1.57
CA ILE A 60 0.74 10.87 -0.11
C ILE A 60 2.15 11.24 0.37
N GLY A 61 3.19 10.57 -0.15
CA GLY A 61 4.58 10.88 0.18
C GLY A 61 5.09 12.21 -0.38
N LYS A 62 4.45 12.75 -1.43
CA LYS A 62 4.79 14.07 -2.00
C LYS A 62 4.00 15.21 -1.35
N THR A 63 2.75 14.96 -0.95
CA THR A 63 1.90 15.98 -0.32
C THR A 63 2.30 16.31 1.12
N SER A 64 3.09 15.47 1.80
CA SER A 64 3.63 15.79 3.13
C SER A 64 4.78 16.82 3.11
N GLN A 65 5.27 17.22 1.92
CA GLN A 65 6.31 18.23 1.77
C GLN A 65 5.81 19.61 1.35
N SER A 66 4.51 19.81 1.13
CA SER A 66 3.99 21.16 0.87
C SER A 66 3.66 21.83 2.20
N LYS A 67 4.44 22.88 2.51
CA LYS A 67 4.27 23.83 3.61
C LYS A 67 2.85 24.40 3.69
#